data_AF-A0A4P5YBG1-F1
#
_entry.id   AF-A0A4P5YBG1-F1
#
_cell.length_a   1.000
_cell.length_b   1.000
_cell.length_c   1.000
_cell.angle_alpha   90.00
_cell.angle_beta   90.00
_cell.angle_gamma   90.00
#
_symmetry.space_group_name_H-M   'P 1'
#
loop_
_entity.id
_entity.type
_entity.pdbx_description
1 polymer ?
#
loop_
_entity_poly.entity_id
_entity_poly.type
_entity_poly.pdbx_seq_one_letter_code
_entity_poly.pdbx_strand_id
1 'polypeptide(L)'
;MPLRLATFNANNLFRRPKVFQLEGLSAQAAKVLNDVQKLEQLLTKTSYSGSTGTAIVNLLKKYEFDNSRVFPENRWFHINEVRGKLFRVKRARVGANSKAEIELVATGRSDWMGWLELIRENVNAVSTDNTARVIQAVNADVLCLVEVEDRHTLDRFDRMTLKKFKASFRHNLLIDGNDPRGIDIGFRAYAAKCMRCSVEVG
;
A
#
# COMPACT_ATOMS: atom_id res chain seq x y z
N MET A 1 -14.23 -38.39 -6.79
CA MET A 1 -13.57 -37.43 -5.88
C MET A 1 -14.41 -36.17 -5.83
N PRO A 2 -14.79 -35.64 -4.66
CA PRO A 2 -15.55 -34.40 -4.57
C PRO A 2 -14.64 -33.21 -4.94
N LEU A 3 -15.18 -32.27 -5.72
CA LEU A 3 -14.51 -31.00 -6.05
C LEU A 3 -14.38 -30.13 -4.79
N ARG A 4 -13.17 -29.65 -4.48
CA ARG A 4 -12.86 -28.80 -3.33
C ARG A 4 -12.60 -27.37 -3.78
N LEU A 5 -13.44 -26.46 -3.29
CA LEU A 5 -13.31 -25.02 -3.54
C LEU A 5 -12.88 -24.33 -2.25
N ALA A 6 -11.93 -23.42 -2.35
CA ALA A 6 -11.51 -22.58 -1.23
C ALA A 6 -11.41 -21.11 -1.66
N THR A 7 -11.69 -20.22 -0.72
CA THR A 7 -11.45 -18.78 -0.88
C THR A 7 -10.41 -18.33 0.14
N PHE A 8 -9.56 -17.39 -0.24
CA PHE A 8 -8.60 -16.77 0.68
C PHE A 8 -8.39 -15.30 0.32
N ASN A 9 -8.34 -14.43 1.33
CA ASN A 9 -8.03 -13.02 1.14
C ASN A 9 -6.50 -12.85 1.12
N ALA A 10 -5.97 -12.43 -0.03
CA ALA A 10 -4.54 -12.25 -0.29
C ALA A 10 -4.02 -10.85 0.04
N ASN A 11 -4.82 -9.99 0.67
CA ASN A 11 -4.46 -8.63 0.98
C ASN A 11 -3.23 -8.59 1.89
N ASN A 12 -2.23 -7.80 1.48
CA ASN A 12 -0.96 -7.66 2.16
C ASN A 12 -0.16 -8.97 2.29
N LEU A 13 -0.33 -9.94 1.37
CA LEU A 13 0.41 -11.21 1.46
C LEU A 13 1.92 -11.04 1.19
N PHE A 14 2.30 -9.99 0.46
CA PHE A 14 3.69 -9.71 0.08
C PHE A 14 4.19 -8.39 0.59
N ARG A 15 3.35 -7.35 0.50
CA ARG A 15 3.72 -6.02 0.95
C ARG A 15 2.60 -5.46 1.80
N ARG A 16 2.93 -5.10 3.03
CA ARG A 16 1.99 -4.47 3.96
C ARG A 16 2.45 -3.05 4.25
N PRO A 17 1.54 -2.06 4.36
CA PRO A 17 1.91 -0.78 4.91
C PRO A 17 2.68 -0.95 6.22
N LYS A 18 3.86 -0.34 6.30
CA LYS A 18 4.81 -0.44 7.41
C LYS A 18 4.15 -0.22 8.76
N VAL A 19 3.22 0.74 8.81
CA VAL A 19 2.43 1.07 9.99
C VAL A 19 1.64 -0.11 10.57
N PHE A 20 1.21 -1.05 9.73
CA PHE A 20 0.45 -2.23 10.15
C PHE A 20 1.33 -3.45 10.45
N GLN A 21 2.65 -3.37 10.25
CA GLN A 21 3.57 -4.42 10.69
C GLN A 21 3.91 -4.32 12.18
N LEU A 22 3.64 -3.18 12.80
CA LEU A 22 3.79 -3.01 14.24
C LEU A 22 2.83 -3.96 14.96
N GLU A 23 3.34 -4.74 15.91
CA GLU A 23 2.56 -5.74 16.64
C GLU A 23 1.29 -5.12 17.26
N GLY A 24 0.16 -5.81 17.05
CA GLY A 24 -1.08 -5.57 17.79
C GLY A 24 -1.77 -4.22 17.59
N LEU A 25 -1.61 -3.52 16.45
CA LEU A 25 -2.13 -2.15 16.28
C LEU A 25 -1.61 -1.24 17.42
N SER A 26 -0.29 -1.24 17.60
CA SER A 26 0.37 -0.48 18.66
C SER A 26 -0.09 0.97 18.74
N ALA A 27 0.05 1.59 19.93
CA ALA A 27 -0.27 3.01 20.11
C ALA A 27 0.47 3.92 19.10
N GLN A 28 1.64 3.49 18.62
CA GLN A 28 2.37 4.16 17.57
C GLN A 28 1.68 4.02 16.21
N ALA A 29 1.23 2.82 15.82
CA ALA A 29 0.49 2.60 14.58
C ALA A 29 -0.78 3.46 14.53
N ALA A 30 -1.57 3.43 15.60
CA ALA A 30 -2.79 4.23 15.72
C ALA A 30 -2.50 5.75 15.62
N LYS A 31 -1.42 6.20 16.26
CA LYS A 31 -0.99 7.61 16.18
C LYS A 31 -0.64 8.02 14.75
N VAL A 32 0.13 7.20 14.04
CA VAL A 32 0.52 7.46 12.64
C VAL A 32 -0.71 7.53 11.73
N LEU A 33 -1.61 6.55 11.83
CA LEU A 33 -2.84 6.52 11.03
C LEU A 33 -3.73 7.73 11.28
N ASN A 34 -3.91 8.11 12.56
CA ASN A 34 -4.68 9.29 12.92
C ASN A 34 -4.06 10.58 12.38
N ASP A 35 -2.74 10.69 12.36
CA ASP A 35 -2.06 11.86 11.81
C ASP A 35 -2.14 11.92 10.28
N VAL A 36 -2.04 10.78 9.60
CA VAL A 36 -2.24 10.68 8.14
C VAL A 36 -3.66 11.09 7.79
N GLN A 37 -4.66 10.57 8.50
CA GLN A 37 -6.06 10.95 8.31
C GLN A 37 -6.30 12.46 8.53
N LYS A 38 -5.71 13.02 9.59
CA LYS A 38 -5.76 14.48 9.84
C LYS A 38 -5.12 15.26 8.71
N LEU A 39 -3.97 14.82 8.20
CA LEU A 39 -3.29 15.47 7.09
C LEU A 39 -4.14 15.43 5.83
N GLU A 40 -4.71 14.28 5.46
CA GLU A 40 -5.65 14.16 4.34
C GLU A 40 -6.83 15.13 4.46
N GLN A 41 -7.45 15.20 5.64
CA GLN A 41 -8.56 16.12 5.90
C GLN A 41 -8.14 17.59 5.73
N LEU A 42 -6.96 17.98 6.22
CA LEU A 42 -6.44 19.34 6.04
C LEU A 42 -6.17 19.63 4.55
N LEU A 43 -5.67 18.66 3.80
CA LEU A 43 -5.34 18.83 2.40
C LEU A 43 -6.58 18.95 1.50
N THR A 44 -7.76 18.50 1.93
CA THR A 44 -9.03 18.75 1.20
C THR A 44 -9.53 20.20 1.29
N LYS A 45 -8.97 21.01 2.20
CA LYS A 45 -9.41 22.41 2.38
C LYS A 45 -9.12 23.25 1.14
N THR A 46 -10.04 24.15 0.84
CA THR A 46 -9.93 25.11 -0.28
C THR A 46 -8.85 26.16 -0.03
N SER A 47 -8.50 26.42 1.24
CA SER A 47 -7.41 27.30 1.63
C SER A 47 -6.59 26.70 2.77
N TYR A 48 -5.28 26.86 2.68
CA TYR A 48 -4.29 26.49 3.68
C TYR A 48 -3.78 27.70 4.47
N SER A 49 -4.42 28.87 4.37
CA SER A 49 -4.06 30.04 5.18
C SER A 49 -4.29 29.83 6.69
N GLY A 50 -3.52 30.52 7.52
CA GLY A 50 -3.72 30.55 8.98
C GLY A 50 -3.42 29.21 9.67
N SER A 51 -4.32 28.79 10.56
CA SER A 51 -4.14 27.58 11.38
C SER A 51 -4.04 26.29 10.57
N THR A 52 -4.70 26.22 9.41
CA THR A 52 -4.66 25.06 8.50
C THR A 52 -3.24 24.80 8.00
N GLY A 53 -2.58 25.82 7.45
CA GLY A 53 -1.21 25.72 6.94
C GLY A 53 -0.22 25.40 8.05
N THR A 54 -0.38 26.03 9.21
CA THR A 54 0.44 25.72 10.40
C THR A 54 0.30 24.26 10.81
N ALA A 55 -0.92 23.72 10.81
CA ALA A 55 -1.17 22.32 11.15
C ALA A 55 -0.54 21.36 10.12
N ILE A 56 -0.65 21.67 8.82
CA ILE A 56 -0.01 20.90 7.74
C ILE A 56 1.51 20.89 7.93
N VAL A 57 2.14 22.06 8.09
CA VAL A 57 3.59 22.19 8.26
C VAL A 57 4.07 21.44 9.51
N ASN A 58 3.32 21.50 10.61
CA ASN A 58 3.66 20.78 11.84
C ASN A 58 3.63 19.26 11.64
N LEU A 59 2.65 18.74 10.90
CA LEU A 59 2.60 17.31 10.56
C LEU A 59 3.76 16.92 9.64
N LEU A 60 4.06 17.73 8.62
CA LEU A 60 5.20 17.45 7.72
C LEU A 60 6.54 17.45 8.46
N LYS A 61 6.77 18.38 9.39
CA LYS A 61 7.96 18.40 10.25
C LYS A 61 8.01 17.20 11.19
N LYS A 62 6.88 16.82 11.79
CA LYS A 62 6.78 15.63 12.67
C LYS A 62 7.20 14.34 11.96
N TYR A 63 6.95 14.25 10.66
CA TYR A 63 7.32 13.11 9.81
C TYR A 63 8.59 13.35 8.99
N GLU A 64 9.40 14.34 9.39
CA GLU A 64 10.76 14.58 8.86
C GLU A 64 10.81 14.78 7.34
N PHE A 65 9.80 15.46 6.77
CA PHE A 65 9.81 15.84 5.35
C PHE A 65 10.84 16.94 5.02
N ASP A 66 11.35 17.63 6.03
CA ASP A 66 12.46 18.59 5.94
C ASP A 66 13.84 17.94 6.08
N ASN A 67 13.92 16.70 6.56
CA ASN A 67 15.17 16.00 6.79
C ASN A 67 15.64 15.23 5.55
N SER A 68 16.63 15.79 4.84
CA SER A 68 17.24 15.15 3.66
C SER A 68 18.02 13.87 3.95
N ARG A 69 18.35 13.59 5.23
CA ARG A 69 19.04 12.35 5.64
C ARG A 69 18.07 11.17 5.79
N VAL A 70 16.78 11.45 5.92
CA VAL A 70 15.74 10.42 5.95
C VAL A 70 15.37 10.10 4.52
N PHE A 71 15.84 8.94 4.06
CA PHE A 71 15.44 8.40 2.77
C PHE A 71 13.93 8.18 2.74
N PRO A 72 13.27 8.44 1.59
CA PRO A 72 11.82 8.31 1.48
C PRO A 72 11.27 6.99 2.01
N GLU A 73 11.88 5.86 1.66
CA GLU A 73 11.49 4.50 2.06
C GLU A 73 11.49 4.26 3.58
N ASN A 74 12.20 5.10 4.35
CA ASN A 74 12.27 4.98 5.80
C ASN A 74 11.15 5.74 6.53
N ARG A 75 10.34 6.53 5.81
CA ARG A 75 9.19 7.24 6.38
C ARG A 75 8.00 6.29 6.60
N TRP A 76 6.89 6.85 7.09
CA TRP A 76 5.62 6.12 7.24
C TRP A 76 4.72 6.26 6.01
N PHE A 77 4.85 7.36 5.27
CA PHE A 77 4.09 7.64 4.05
C PHE A 77 4.86 8.56 3.11
N HIS A 78 4.46 8.54 1.84
CA HIS A 78 4.86 9.47 0.78
C HIS A 78 3.74 10.45 0.47
N ILE A 79 4.13 11.58 -0.11
CA ILE A 79 3.20 12.54 -0.72
C ILE A 79 3.53 12.53 -2.21
N ASN A 80 2.63 11.98 -3.00
CA ASN A 80 2.75 11.95 -4.44
C ASN A 80 2.22 13.27 -5.00
N GLU A 81 3.05 14.05 -5.69
CA GLU A 81 2.70 15.34 -6.30
C GLU A 81 2.75 15.21 -7.82
N VAL A 82 1.60 14.97 -8.46
CA VAL A 82 1.50 14.78 -9.92
C VAL A 82 1.45 16.13 -10.65
N ARG A 83 0.78 17.13 -10.08
CA ARG A 83 0.68 18.47 -10.66
C ARG A 83 0.83 19.53 -9.57
N GLY A 84 1.61 20.57 -9.83
CA GLY A 84 1.92 21.57 -8.80
C GLY A 84 2.75 21.01 -7.66
N LYS A 85 2.99 21.84 -6.64
CA LYS A 85 3.74 21.47 -5.44
C LYS A 85 2.96 21.86 -4.20
N LEU A 86 2.81 20.93 -3.26
CA LEU A 86 2.26 21.18 -1.94
C LEU A 86 3.24 22.02 -1.13
N PHE A 87 4.50 21.60 -1.08
CA PHE A 87 5.53 22.25 -0.27
C PHE A 87 6.90 22.21 -0.94
N ARG A 88 7.81 23.06 -0.42
CA ARG A 88 9.22 23.04 -0.73
C ARG A 88 10.02 23.10 0.57
N VAL A 89 11.14 22.39 0.61
CA VAL A 89 12.08 22.46 1.73
C VAL A 89 13.13 23.52 1.41
N LYS A 90 13.13 24.63 2.15
CA LYS A 90 14.23 25.60 2.15
C LYS A 90 15.38 25.02 2.97
N ARG A 91 16.48 24.71 2.29
CA ARG A 91 17.70 24.24 2.95
C ARG A 91 18.38 25.40 3.65
N ALA A 92 18.91 25.14 4.84
CA ALA A 92 19.83 26.03 5.47
C ALA A 92 21.09 26.19 4.60
N ARG A 93 21.65 27.40 4.56
CA ARG A 93 22.93 27.64 3.88
C ARG A 93 24.02 26.80 4.55
N VAL A 94 24.91 26.22 3.75
CA VAL A 94 26.08 25.48 4.26
C VAL A 94 26.88 26.42 5.18
N GLY A 95 27.07 26.01 6.43
CA GLY A 95 27.77 26.80 7.46
C GLY A 95 26.88 27.69 8.34
N ALA A 96 25.56 27.74 8.11
CA ALA A 96 24.62 28.43 9.00
C ALA A 96 23.95 27.43 9.96
N ASN A 97 23.81 27.78 11.24
CA ASN A 97 23.06 27.02 12.25
C ASN A 97 21.53 27.02 12.03
N SER A 98 21.06 27.38 10.82
CA SER A 98 19.64 27.34 10.49
C SER A 98 19.19 25.90 10.28
N LYS A 99 17.99 25.55 10.73
CA LYS A 99 17.33 24.28 10.38
C LYS A 99 16.67 24.41 9.00
N ALA A 100 16.51 23.28 8.31
CA ALA A 100 15.68 23.24 7.11
C ALA A 100 14.23 23.63 7.46
N GLU A 101 13.58 24.38 6.57
CA GLU A 101 12.22 24.87 6.79
C GLU A 101 11.30 24.40 5.67
N ILE A 102 10.08 23.98 6.04
CA ILE A 102 9.03 23.60 5.11
C ILE A 102 8.20 24.86 4.80
N GLU A 103 8.19 25.26 3.54
CA GLU A 103 7.33 26.32 3.01
C GLU A 103 6.20 25.67 2.18
N LEU A 104 4.95 25.98 2.50
CA LEU A 104 3.82 25.60 1.66
C LEU A 104 3.84 26.44 0.38
N VAL A 105 3.81 25.77 -0.77
CA VAL A 105 3.76 26.41 -2.09
C VAL A 105 2.30 26.51 -2.56
N ALA A 106 1.49 25.50 -2.25
CA ALA A 106 0.06 25.52 -2.51
C ALA A 106 -0.66 26.43 -1.50
N THR A 107 -1.57 27.27 -1.99
CA THR A 107 -2.47 28.06 -1.15
C THR A 107 -3.75 27.29 -0.78
N GLY A 108 -4.06 26.21 -1.50
CA GLY A 108 -5.19 25.32 -1.23
C GLY A 108 -5.21 24.07 -2.13
N ARG A 109 -6.28 23.27 -2.01
CA ARG A 109 -6.42 22.00 -2.77
C ARG A 109 -6.36 22.16 -4.29
N SER A 110 -6.75 23.31 -4.83
CA SER A 110 -6.79 23.59 -6.29
C SER A 110 -5.41 23.73 -6.93
N ASP A 111 -4.41 24.13 -6.14
CA ASP A 111 -3.10 24.56 -6.65
C ASP A 111 -2.15 23.39 -6.91
N TRP A 112 -2.53 22.20 -6.46
CA TRP A 112 -1.74 20.99 -6.64
C TRP A 112 -2.64 19.75 -6.78
N MET A 113 -2.10 18.66 -7.29
CA MET A 113 -2.78 17.38 -7.46
C MET A 113 -1.86 16.27 -6.97
N GLY A 114 -2.36 15.49 -6.03
CA GLY A 114 -1.59 14.45 -5.38
C GLY A 114 -2.38 13.73 -4.30
N TRP A 115 -1.74 12.75 -3.67
CA TRP A 115 -2.31 11.95 -2.59
C TRP A 115 -1.23 11.51 -1.59
N LEU A 116 -1.66 11.06 -0.43
CA LEU A 116 -0.81 10.40 0.54
C LEU A 116 -0.82 8.90 0.28
N GLU A 117 0.35 8.28 0.36
CA GLU A 117 0.49 6.84 0.19
C GLU A 117 1.32 6.27 1.33
N LEU A 118 0.76 5.31 2.08
CA LEU A 118 1.51 4.63 3.13
C LEU A 118 2.65 3.80 2.53
N ILE A 119 3.84 3.89 3.12
CA ILE A 119 4.99 3.10 2.66
C ILE A 119 4.74 1.63 2.97
N ARG A 120 4.88 0.80 1.96
CA ARG A 120 4.74 -0.65 2.09
C ARG A 120 6.10 -1.30 2.26
N GLU A 121 6.20 -2.20 3.23
CA GLU A 121 7.36 -3.05 3.44
C GLU A 121 7.01 -4.50 3.12
N ASN A 122 8.02 -5.28 2.76
CA ASN A 122 7.85 -6.72 2.52
C ASN A 122 7.36 -7.40 3.81
N VAL A 123 6.40 -8.31 3.68
CA VAL A 123 5.92 -9.11 4.80
C VAL A 123 6.95 -10.17 5.16
N ASN A 124 7.10 -10.43 6.47
CA ASN A 124 7.97 -11.48 6.97
C ASN A 124 7.65 -12.83 6.33
N ALA A 125 8.67 -13.52 5.83
CA ALA A 125 8.58 -14.85 5.21
C ALA A 125 7.79 -15.87 6.06
N VAL A 126 7.81 -15.75 7.39
CA VAL A 126 7.06 -16.65 8.29
C VAL A 126 5.55 -16.56 8.06
N SER A 127 4.99 -15.36 7.88
CA SER A 127 3.54 -15.18 7.68
C SER A 127 3.09 -15.73 6.32
N THR A 128 3.88 -15.47 5.28
CA THR A 128 3.64 -15.98 3.93
C THR A 128 3.80 -17.50 3.89
N ASP A 129 4.79 -18.07 4.59
CA ASP A 129 4.98 -19.51 4.73
C ASP A 129 3.82 -20.19 5.48
N ASN A 130 3.33 -19.58 6.56
CA ASN A 130 2.17 -20.10 7.29
C ASN A 130 0.91 -20.10 6.42
N THR A 131 0.73 -19.07 5.59
CA THR A 131 -0.37 -19.04 4.61
C THR A 131 -0.25 -20.20 3.62
N ALA A 132 0.95 -20.48 3.11
CA ALA A 132 1.16 -21.62 2.21
C ALA A 132 0.90 -22.97 2.89
N ARG A 133 1.23 -23.12 4.18
CA ARG A 133 0.88 -24.31 4.97
C ARG A 133 -0.63 -24.49 5.10
N VAL A 134 -1.38 -23.41 5.33
CA VAL A 134 -2.86 -23.46 5.38
C VAL A 134 -3.43 -23.86 4.02
N ILE A 135 -2.95 -23.26 2.93
CA ILE A 135 -3.40 -23.60 1.57
C ILE A 135 -3.11 -25.08 1.26
N GLN A 136 -1.92 -25.58 1.64
CA GLN A 136 -1.56 -26.98 1.52
C GLN A 136 -2.52 -27.89 2.32
N ALA A 137 -2.81 -27.55 3.57
CA ALA A 137 -3.70 -28.33 4.43
C ALA A 137 -5.14 -28.36 3.91
N VAL A 138 -5.62 -27.24 3.36
CA VAL A 138 -6.93 -27.15 2.71
C VAL A 138 -6.99 -28.01 1.46
N ASN A 139 -5.88 -28.14 0.70
CA ASN A 139 -5.76 -29.00 -0.49
C ASN A 139 -6.96 -28.87 -1.44
N ALA A 140 -7.24 -27.63 -1.85
CA ALA A 140 -8.33 -27.30 -2.76
C ALA A 140 -7.95 -27.56 -4.22
N ASP A 141 -8.91 -27.99 -5.03
CA ASP A 141 -8.74 -28.13 -6.47
C ASP A 141 -8.77 -26.75 -7.16
N VAL A 142 -9.56 -25.82 -6.58
CA VAL A 142 -9.69 -24.43 -7.01
C VAL A 142 -9.55 -23.50 -5.81
N LEU A 143 -8.64 -22.53 -5.92
CA LEU A 143 -8.42 -21.49 -4.92
C LEU A 143 -8.78 -20.13 -5.53
N CYS A 144 -9.82 -19.52 -4.98
CA CYS A 144 -10.23 -18.17 -5.29
C CYS A 144 -9.52 -17.20 -4.33
N LEU A 145 -8.78 -16.24 -4.89
CA LEU A 145 -8.05 -15.25 -4.13
C LEU A 145 -8.72 -13.89 -4.30
N VAL A 146 -9.03 -13.22 -3.20
CA VAL A 146 -9.55 -11.85 -3.24
C VAL A 146 -8.47 -10.87 -2.81
N GLU A 147 -8.55 -9.63 -3.30
CA GLU A 147 -7.62 -8.54 -2.98
C GLU A 147 -6.16 -8.87 -3.34
N VAL A 148 -5.95 -9.44 -4.53
CA VAL A 148 -4.60 -9.71 -5.04
C VAL A 148 -3.97 -8.39 -5.51
N GLU A 149 -2.76 -8.09 -5.04
CA GLU A 149 -2.07 -6.82 -5.34
C GLU A 149 -1.80 -6.61 -6.84
N ASP A 150 -1.23 -7.62 -7.50
CA ASP A 150 -0.91 -7.58 -8.92
C ASP A 150 -0.54 -8.99 -9.43
N ARG A 151 -0.49 -9.16 -10.76
CA ARG A 151 -0.19 -10.45 -11.40
C ARG A 151 1.22 -10.97 -11.07
N HIS A 152 2.22 -10.09 -10.98
CA HIS A 152 3.60 -10.50 -10.69
C HIS A 152 3.74 -10.98 -9.26
N THR A 153 3.05 -10.32 -8.34
CA THR A 153 2.98 -10.68 -6.92
C THR A 153 2.34 -12.06 -6.74
N LEU A 154 1.28 -12.36 -7.49
CA LEU A 154 0.65 -13.67 -7.44
C LEU A 154 1.49 -14.79 -8.10
N ASP A 155 2.24 -14.50 -9.17
CA ASP A 155 3.20 -15.44 -9.76
C ASP A 155 4.38 -15.70 -8.80
N ARG A 156 4.89 -14.67 -8.12
CA ARG A 156 5.91 -14.81 -7.07
C ARG A 156 5.42 -15.68 -5.92
N PHE A 157 4.17 -15.54 -5.49
CA PHE A 157 3.60 -16.40 -4.44
C PHE A 157 3.74 -17.88 -4.78
N ASP A 158 3.33 -18.22 -6.00
CA ASP A 158 3.29 -19.61 -6.43
C ASP A 158 4.70 -20.19 -6.52
N ARG A 159 5.61 -19.46 -7.18
CA ARG A 159 6.99 -19.91 -7.43
C ARG A 159 7.86 -19.96 -6.19
N MET A 160 7.74 -18.97 -5.31
CA MET A 160 8.65 -18.80 -4.17
C MET A 160 8.09 -19.40 -2.88
N THR A 161 6.77 -19.33 -2.66
CA THR A 161 6.15 -19.78 -1.41
C THR A 161 5.39 -21.09 -1.59
N LEU A 162 4.35 -21.15 -2.43
CA LEU A 162 3.51 -22.36 -2.54
C LEU A 162 4.31 -23.58 -3.01
N LYS A 163 5.26 -23.38 -3.92
CA LYS A 163 6.15 -24.44 -4.41
C LYS A 163 6.97 -25.08 -3.29
N LYS A 164 7.44 -24.31 -2.31
CA LYS A 164 8.18 -24.80 -1.13
C LYS A 164 7.35 -25.79 -0.31
N PHE A 165 6.03 -25.59 -0.26
CA PHE A 165 5.09 -26.41 0.50
C PHE A 165 4.29 -27.40 -0.35
N LYS A 166 4.67 -27.58 -1.63
CA LYS A 166 3.97 -28.47 -2.59
C LYS A 166 2.49 -28.13 -2.75
N ALA A 167 2.15 -26.84 -2.72
CA ALA A 167 0.79 -26.32 -2.81
C ALA A 167 0.56 -25.46 -4.08
N SER A 168 1.42 -25.59 -5.10
CA SER A 168 1.36 -24.79 -6.32
C SER A 168 0.16 -25.14 -7.20
N PHE A 169 -0.39 -24.13 -7.88
CA PHE A 169 -1.47 -24.29 -8.84
C PHE A 169 -0.96 -24.11 -10.26
N ARG A 170 -1.32 -25.02 -11.17
CA ARG A 170 -0.84 -25.00 -12.55
C ARG A 170 -1.41 -23.84 -13.37
N HIS A 171 -2.64 -23.43 -13.09
CA HIS A 171 -3.35 -22.41 -13.85
C HIS A 171 -3.71 -21.21 -12.99
N ASN A 172 -3.66 -20.07 -13.65
CA ASN A 172 -3.51 -18.78 -13.02
C ASN A 172 -4.23 -17.75 -13.90
N LEU A 173 -5.25 -17.10 -13.33
CA LEU A 173 -5.98 -15.99 -13.93
C LEU A 173 -6.05 -14.87 -12.88
N LEU A 174 -5.81 -13.64 -13.29
CA LEU A 174 -6.10 -12.44 -12.51
C LEU A 174 -7.13 -11.67 -13.32
N ILE A 175 -8.22 -11.27 -12.68
CA ILE A 175 -9.26 -10.44 -13.26
C ILE A 175 -9.12 -9.10 -12.57
N ASP A 176 -8.75 -8.08 -13.34
CA ASP A 176 -8.64 -6.72 -12.84
C ASP A 176 -10.02 -6.27 -12.36
N GLY A 177 -10.09 -5.77 -11.14
CA GLY A 177 -11.35 -5.31 -10.57
C GLY A 177 -11.70 -3.94 -11.14
N ASN A 178 -12.98 -3.73 -11.47
CA ASN A 178 -13.50 -2.39 -11.75
C ASN A 178 -13.76 -1.61 -10.44
N ASP A 179 -12.81 -1.68 -9.50
CA ASP A 179 -12.85 -0.94 -8.24
C ASP A 179 -11.92 0.28 -8.37
N PRO A 180 -12.41 1.52 -8.14
CA PRO A 180 -11.61 2.72 -8.23
C PRO A 180 -10.43 2.78 -7.23
N ARG A 181 -10.35 1.82 -6.29
CA ARG A 181 -9.22 1.62 -5.36
C ARG A 181 -8.12 0.71 -5.89
N GLY A 182 -8.30 0.11 -7.08
CA GLY A 182 -7.33 -0.82 -7.69
C GLY A 182 -7.27 -2.18 -6.98
N ILE A 183 -8.44 -2.74 -6.62
CA ILE A 183 -8.55 -4.02 -5.91
C ILE A 183 -8.96 -5.10 -6.91
N ASP A 184 -8.06 -6.04 -7.20
CA ASP A 184 -8.26 -7.10 -8.19
C ASP A 184 -8.71 -8.45 -7.58
N ILE A 185 -9.37 -9.28 -8.40
CA ILE A 185 -9.83 -10.62 -8.04
C ILE A 185 -8.95 -11.68 -8.73
N GLY A 186 -8.31 -12.55 -7.95
CA GLY A 186 -7.48 -13.65 -8.45
C GLY A 186 -8.18 -15.00 -8.47
N PHE A 187 -7.90 -15.80 -9.50
CA PHE A 187 -8.41 -17.17 -9.65
C PHE A 187 -7.25 -18.15 -9.91
N ARG A 188 -7.24 -19.30 -9.22
CA ARG A 188 -6.21 -20.35 -9.35
C ARG A 188 -6.85 -21.74 -9.40
N ALA A 189 -6.41 -22.60 -10.32
CA ALA A 189 -6.94 -23.95 -10.49
C ALA A 189 -5.84 -24.97 -10.83
N TYR A 190 -5.99 -26.20 -10.30
CA TYR A 190 -5.06 -27.32 -10.58
C TYR A 190 -5.18 -27.85 -12.02
N ALA A 191 -6.39 -27.84 -12.59
CA ALA A 191 -6.65 -28.18 -13.98
C ALA A 191 -7.71 -27.23 -14.56
N ALA A 192 -7.32 -26.40 -15.52
CA ALA A 192 -8.24 -25.58 -16.30
C ALA A 192 -7.74 -25.51 -17.74
N LYS A 193 -8.51 -26.09 -18.67
CA LYS A 193 -8.12 -26.24 -20.07
C LYS A 193 -8.30 -24.95 -20.87
N CYS A 194 -9.18 -24.05 -20.45
CA CYS A 194 -9.40 -22.73 -21.04
C CYS A 194 -10.19 -21.88 -20.04
N MET A 195 -9.73 -20.66 -19.75
CA MET A 195 -10.53 -19.66 -19.03
C MET A 195 -10.51 -18.37 -19.86
N ARG A 196 -11.70 -17.90 -20.26
CA ARG A 196 -11.92 -16.62 -20.93
C ARG A 196 -12.62 -15.69 -19.96
N CYS A 197 -12.07 -14.48 -19.80
CA CYS A 197 -12.81 -13.35 -19.25
C CYS A 197 -13.54 -12.69 -20.42
N SER A 198 -14.87 -12.57 -20.33
CA SER A 198 -15.65 -11.68 -21.20
C SER A 198 -16.19 -10.58 -20.33
N VAL A 199 -15.77 -9.34 -20.58
CA VAL A 199 -16.33 -8.15 -19.94
C VAL A 199 -17.43 -7.66 -20.87
N GLU A 200 -18.69 -7.90 -20.53
CA GLU A 200 -19.80 -7.19 -21.16
C GLU A 200 -19.90 -5.82 -20.50
N VAL A 201 -19.58 -4.79 -21.28
CA VAL A 201 -19.81 -3.39 -20.90
C VAL A 201 -21.28 -3.11 -21.20
N GLY A 202 -22.10 -3.05 -20.15
CA GLY A 202 -23.49 -2.59 -20.23
C GLY A 202 -23.59 -1.06 -20.27
#